data_AF-A0A087B4T4-F1
#
_entry.id   AF-A0A087B4T4-F1
#
_cell.length_a   1.000
_cell.length_b   1.000
_cell.length_c   1.000
_cell.angle_alpha   90.00
_cell.angle_beta   90.00
_cell.angle_gamma   90.00
#
_symmetry.space_group_name_H-M   'P 1'
#
loop_
_entity.id
_entity.type
_entity.pdbx_description
1 polymer ?
#
loop_
_entity_poly.entity_id
_entity_poly.type
_entity_poly.pdbx_seq_one_letter_code
_entity_poly.pdbx_strand_id
1 'polypeptide(L)'
;MIMAQPRKPKGSPNGTGGQFDHMNHTDMGLPALDVSTQPVGGQFIDKTAEIAEKLFDRKQDWDDLPIGGCYRINDFGDYVTEDDWRDVWDEHPLEEKAWMLADNGQYTTDEVAHMSPAEIEHAYDAGGFHPAYVFYTEKYEDDDYDLDEPIGATVADRVRHTGEQLAGQSRESMDFEPGETVHATPDGFVGEHEWEQAWGDQPAYARAAYELSCRHPGLHMENLSPKQIITMNNSEQAYEQYVWGTGRSNETDTDLDHDTRLNMDMYRQNERNAQYAGRDLNNVICMREAAYTGNDGTLTTQVRQSTLRVLDSPDPTGDMDSLSTIALGLNHDPAHTVEMLTGQMNTMAASEGVGLQQTLVQQLAAHPDASAQRNARALSTVLTCVESNADDMQGAAWLSASVRLYADCVGGVGDRAETRRWAQQIATMPGGGQPLATARTVASAIVLHIDGAMGAE
;
A
#
# COMPACT_ATOMS: atom_id res chain seq x y z
N MET A 1 -40.80 3.55 -70.45
CA MET A 1 -39.76 4.47 -70.92
C MET A 1 -39.64 5.57 -69.87
N ILE A 2 -38.40 5.86 -69.46
CA ILE A 2 -37.96 7.08 -68.74
C ILE A 2 -38.22 7.15 -67.23
N MET A 3 -37.07 7.15 -66.54
CA MET A 3 -36.81 7.57 -65.16
C MET A 3 -37.16 9.05 -64.92
N ALA A 4 -37.57 9.41 -63.71
CA ALA A 4 -37.25 10.70 -63.11
C ALA A 4 -37.52 10.69 -61.59
N GLN A 5 -36.46 10.76 -60.79
CA GLN A 5 -36.47 11.41 -59.46
C GLN A 5 -36.51 12.94 -59.64
N PRO A 6 -36.45 13.80 -58.60
CA PRO A 6 -36.93 13.78 -57.21
C PRO A 6 -37.75 15.07 -56.88
N ARG A 7 -38.26 15.23 -55.64
CA ARG A 7 -38.38 16.53 -54.91
C ARG A 7 -39.07 16.37 -53.53
N LYS A 8 -38.39 16.79 -52.45
CA LYS A 8 -39.04 17.24 -51.20
C LYS A 8 -39.67 18.63 -51.45
N PRO A 9 -40.80 18.96 -50.80
CA PRO A 9 -40.71 20.01 -49.77
C PRO A 9 -41.69 19.90 -48.58
N LYS A 10 -41.24 20.53 -47.48
CA LYS A 10 -41.91 21.15 -46.31
C LYS A 10 -43.44 21.01 -46.13
N GLY A 11 -43.83 20.73 -44.88
CA GLY A 11 -45.04 21.31 -44.26
C GLY A 11 -45.83 20.38 -43.32
N SER A 12 -45.60 20.51 -42.02
CA SER A 12 -46.58 20.23 -40.94
C SER A 12 -47.82 21.15 -41.12
N PRO A 13 -49.05 20.91 -40.58
CA PRO A 13 -49.29 20.46 -39.20
C PRO A 13 -50.50 19.53 -38.92
N ASN A 14 -50.44 18.91 -37.73
CA ASN A 14 -51.52 18.54 -36.80
C ASN A 14 -52.77 17.77 -37.30
N GLY A 15 -53.03 16.62 -36.66
CA GLY A 15 -54.37 16.03 -36.66
C GLY A 15 -54.41 14.58 -36.23
N THR A 16 -54.57 14.38 -34.92
CA THR A 16 -54.89 13.16 -34.16
C THR A 16 -55.79 12.12 -34.85
N GLY A 17 -55.52 10.83 -34.57
CA GLY A 17 -56.56 9.79 -34.58
C GLY A 17 -56.03 8.39 -34.95
N GLY A 18 -56.03 7.47 -33.99
CA GLY A 18 -55.67 6.07 -34.24
C GLY A 18 -55.71 5.21 -32.98
N GLN A 19 -56.91 4.94 -32.49
CA GLN A 19 -57.24 4.01 -31.42
C GLN A 19 -57.19 2.57 -31.94
N PHE A 20 -56.62 1.62 -31.19
CA PHE A 20 -56.97 0.19 -31.30
C PHE A 20 -56.82 -0.54 -29.97
N ASP A 21 -57.77 -1.45 -29.78
CA ASP A 21 -58.17 -2.14 -28.57
C ASP A 21 -57.25 -3.29 -28.10
N HIS A 22 -57.22 -3.42 -26.77
CA HIS A 22 -57.21 -4.62 -25.91
C HIS A 22 -56.37 -5.87 -26.26
N MET A 23 -55.51 -6.29 -25.33
CA MET A 23 -55.54 -7.63 -24.73
C MET A 23 -54.76 -7.70 -23.39
N ASN A 24 -55.30 -8.50 -22.47
CA ASN A 24 -54.85 -8.79 -21.11
C ASN A 24 -53.35 -9.11 -20.96
N HIS A 25 -52.73 -8.68 -19.87
CA HIS A 25 -51.87 -9.55 -19.06
C HIS A 25 -51.81 -9.11 -17.59
N THR A 26 -52.27 -10.02 -16.74
CA THR A 26 -51.76 -10.36 -15.39
C THR A 26 -50.68 -9.45 -14.79
N ASP A 27 -51.06 -8.85 -13.66
CA ASP A 27 -50.27 -8.50 -12.47
C ASP A 27 -48.83 -9.04 -12.47
N MET A 28 -47.92 -8.22 -13.02
CA MET A 28 -46.48 -8.31 -12.77
C MET A 28 -46.19 -7.14 -11.84
N GLY A 29 -46.14 -7.41 -10.53
CA GLY A 29 -45.65 -6.45 -9.55
C GLY A 29 -44.31 -5.92 -10.03
N LEU A 30 -44.27 -4.63 -10.36
CA LEU A 30 -43.05 -3.93 -10.72
C LEU A 30 -42.08 -4.06 -9.52
N PRO A 31 -40.81 -4.43 -9.74
CA PRO A 31 -39.82 -4.37 -8.68
C PRO A 31 -39.77 -2.94 -8.14
N ALA A 32 -39.74 -2.79 -6.82
CA ALA A 32 -39.53 -1.50 -6.19
C ALA A 32 -38.25 -0.89 -6.77
N LEU A 33 -38.37 0.29 -7.38
CA LEU A 33 -37.23 1.05 -7.87
C LEU A 33 -36.33 1.33 -6.66
N ASP A 34 -35.11 0.80 -6.71
CA ASP A 34 -34.06 1.15 -5.78
C ASP A 34 -33.78 2.66 -5.95
N VAL A 35 -34.01 3.42 -4.88
CA VAL A 35 -33.87 4.89 -4.88
C VAL A 35 -32.41 5.28 -5.12
N SER A 36 -31.46 4.35 -4.92
CA SER A 36 -30.03 4.57 -5.15
C SER A 36 -29.62 4.70 -6.62
N THR A 37 -30.49 4.35 -7.58
CA THR A 37 -30.17 4.40 -9.02
C THR A 37 -30.85 5.55 -9.78
N GLN A 38 -31.68 6.36 -9.10
CA GLN A 38 -32.34 7.50 -9.74
C GLN A 38 -31.50 8.77 -9.55
N PRO A 39 -31.51 9.69 -10.54
CA PRO A 39 -30.90 11.00 -10.38
C PRO A 39 -31.42 11.74 -9.15
N VAL A 40 -30.53 12.40 -8.41
CA VAL A 40 -30.88 13.15 -7.20
C VAL A 40 -31.81 14.35 -7.49
N GLY A 41 -31.68 14.94 -8.68
CA GLY A 41 -32.56 15.99 -9.20
C GLY A 41 -32.33 17.38 -8.58
N GLY A 42 -32.94 18.40 -9.19
CA GLY A 42 -32.74 19.80 -8.79
C GLY A 42 -33.17 20.13 -7.36
N GLN A 43 -34.22 19.49 -6.83
CA GLN A 43 -34.66 19.74 -5.44
C GLN A 43 -33.62 19.31 -4.41
N PHE A 44 -32.84 18.26 -4.70
CA PHE A 44 -31.75 17.82 -3.83
C PHE A 44 -30.59 18.83 -3.89
N ILE A 45 -30.26 19.34 -5.08
CA ILE A 45 -29.26 20.39 -5.25
C ILE A 45 -29.68 21.68 -4.52
N ASP A 46 -30.93 22.10 -4.63
CA ASP A 46 -31.45 23.29 -3.93
C ASP A 46 -31.29 23.14 -2.41
N LYS A 47 -31.64 21.97 -1.86
CA LYS A 47 -31.45 21.65 -0.43
C LYS A 47 -29.96 21.65 -0.05
N THR A 48 -29.10 21.14 -0.92
CA THR A 48 -27.65 21.11 -0.71
C THR A 48 -27.09 22.54 -0.60
N ALA A 49 -27.53 23.44 -1.49
CA ALA A 49 -27.16 24.86 -1.42
C ALA A 49 -27.69 25.54 -0.15
N GLU A 50 -28.91 25.22 0.29
CA GLU A 50 -29.48 25.74 1.54
C GLU A 50 -28.68 25.31 2.78
N ILE A 51 -28.14 24.09 2.81
CA ILE A 51 -27.26 23.63 3.89
C ILE A 51 -25.93 24.39 3.85
N ALA A 52 -25.33 24.52 2.66
CA ALA A 52 -24.05 25.20 2.46
C ALA A 52 -24.08 26.70 2.83
N GLU A 53 -25.24 27.38 2.75
CA GLU A 53 -25.41 28.77 3.23
C GLU A 53 -24.90 28.95 4.67
N LYS A 54 -25.01 27.93 5.54
CA LYS A 54 -24.51 27.97 6.91
C LYS A 54 -22.98 28.09 7.01
N LEU A 55 -22.23 27.65 5.99
CA LEU A 55 -20.78 27.83 5.93
C LEU A 55 -20.43 29.31 5.78
N PHE A 56 -21.21 30.06 4.99
CA PHE A 56 -20.99 31.49 4.77
C PHE A 56 -21.27 32.34 6.00
N ASP A 57 -22.13 31.88 6.91
CA ASP A 57 -22.33 32.51 8.22
C ASP A 57 -21.15 32.28 9.19
N ARG A 58 -20.30 31.28 8.92
CA ARG A 58 -19.14 30.88 9.75
C ARG A 58 -17.80 31.23 9.11
N LYS A 59 -17.83 31.92 7.97
CA LYS A 59 -16.62 32.18 7.20
C LYS A 59 -15.65 33.10 7.92
N GLN A 60 -14.37 32.82 7.74
CA GLN A 60 -13.24 33.54 8.31
C GLN A 60 -12.26 33.87 7.19
N ASP A 61 -11.55 34.99 7.34
CA ASP A 61 -10.41 35.31 6.49
C ASP A 61 -9.25 34.34 6.82
N TRP A 62 -8.39 34.05 5.84
CA TRP A 62 -7.23 33.15 6.02
C TRP A 62 -6.39 33.54 7.25
N ASP A 63 -6.13 34.82 7.43
CA ASP A 63 -5.29 35.36 8.51
C ASP A 63 -5.89 35.13 9.90
N ASP A 64 -7.22 35.01 10.01
CA ASP A 64 -7.93 34.86 11.29
C ASP A 64 -8.16 33.39 11.68
N LEU A 65 -7.99 32.46 10.75
CA LEU A 65 -8.15 31.02 11.02
C LEU A 65 -7.14 30.52 12.07
N PRO A 66 -7.54 29.57 12.94
CA PRO A 66 -6.59 28.82 13.76
C PRO A 66 -5.69 27.95 12.87
N ILE A 67 -4.53 27.57 13.42
CA ILE A 67 -3.65 26.55 12.82
C ILE A 67 -4.40 25.22 12.77
N GLY A 68 -4.29 24.50 11.66
CA GLY A 68 -4.90 23.19 11.43
C GLY A 68 -5.77 23.13 10.18
N GLY A 69 -6.55 22.05 10.08
CA GLY A 69 -7.41 21.79 8.93
C GLY A 69 -8.47 22.85 8.72
N CYS A 70 -8.64 23.26 7.47
CA CYS A 70 -9.66 24.23 7.06
C CYS A 70 -10.14 23.95 5.63
N TYR A 71 -11.30 24.50 5.28
CA TYR A 71 -11.86 24.40 3.94
C TYR A 71 -11.97 25.78 3.32
N ARG A 72 -11.46 25.93 2.10
CA ARG A 72 -11.85 27.05 1.24
C ARG A 72 -13.26 26.77 0.72
N ILE A 73 -14.17 27.74 0.82
CA ILE A 73 -15.59 27.54 0.49
C ILE A 73 -16.04 28.28 -0.78
N ASN A 74 -15.19 29.10 -1.39
CA ASN A 74 -15.44 29.76 -2.67
C ASN A 74 -14.16 30.32 -3.32
N ASP A 75 -14.31 30.87 -4.53
CA ASP A 75 -13.23 31.54 -5.27
C ASP A 75 -12.85 32.91 -4.70
N PHE A 76 -13.67 33.52 -3.83
CA PHE A 76 -13.40 34.78 -3.15
C PHE A 76 -12.38 34.68 -2.00
N GLY A 77 -11.98 33.47 -1.62
CA GLY A 77 -11.00 33.25 -0.55
C GLY A 77 -11.62 33.25 0.84
N ASP A 78 -12.90 32.90 0.94
CA ASP A 78 -13.55 32.63 2.22
C ASP A 78 -13.19 31.22 2.71
N TYR A 79 -12.92 31.08 4.00
CA TYR A 79 -12.57 29.80 4.63
C TYR A 79 -13.46 29.49 5.84
N VAL A 80 -13.54 28.22 6.22
CA VAL A 80 -14.10 27.77 7.51
C VAL A 80 -13.14 26.78 8.16
N THR A 81 -13.23 26.64 9.49
CA THR A 81 -12.47 25.60 10.20
C THR A 81 -12.97 24.21 9.83
N GLU A 82 -12.14 23.18 9.97
CA GLU A 82 -12.58 21.79 9.78
C GLU A 82 -13.70 21.39 10.74
N ASP A 83 -13.71 21.92 11.97
CA ASP A 83 -14.80 21.70 12.92
C ASP A 83 -16.11 22.36 12.44
N ASP A 84 -16.06 23.61 11.97
CA ASP A 84 -17.24 24.28 11.40
C ASP A 84 -17.77 23.56 10.15
N TRP A 85 -16.87 23.02 9.33
CA TRP A 85 -17.21 22.21 8.16
C TRP A 85 -17.95 20.93 8.57
N ARG A 86 -17.37 20.15 9.48
CA ARG A 86 -17.99 18.92 10.02
C ARG A 86 -19.34 19.22 10.66
N ASP A 87 -19.47 20.31 11.40
CA ASP A 87 -20.72 20.71 12.06
C ASP A 87 -21.83 21.12 11.06
N VAL A 88 -21.49 21.67 9.88
CA VAL A 88 -22.51 21.98 8.86
C VAL A 88 -22.97 20.72 8.14
N TRP A 89 -22.02 19.84 7.82
CA TRP A 89 -22.26 18.63 7.02
C TRP A 89 -22.64 17.41 7.86
N ASP A 90 -22.65 17.52 9.18
CA ASP A 90 -23.15 16.47 10.06
C ASP A 90 -24.57 16.06 9.65
N GLU A 91 -24.81 14.76 9.56
CA GLU A 91 -26.02 14.14 9.00
C GLU A 91 -26.28 14.35 7.49
N HIS A 92 -25.38 15.00 6.75
CA HIS A 92 -25.54 15.37 5.33
C HIS A 92 -24.35 14.97 4.41
N PRO A 93 -23.80 13.74 4.51
CA PRO A 93 -22.58 13.35 3.78
C PRO A 93 -22.77 13.27 2.25
N LEU A 94 -23.97 12.97 1.76
CA LEU A 94 -24.22 12.92 0.32
C LEU A 94 -24.36 14.33 -0.25
N GLU A 95 -25.03 15.23 0.47
CA GLU A 95 -25.12 16.65 0.13
C GLU A 95 -23.73 17.32 0.15
N GLU A 96 -22.86 17.00 1.11
CA GLU A 96 -21.46 17.47 1.14
C GLU A 96 -20.73 17.12 -0.16
N LYS A 97 -20.76 15.83 -0.54
CA LYS A 97 -20.11 15.34 -1.76
C LYS A 97 -20.70 16.00 -3.02
N ALA A 98 -22.02 16.10 -3.09
CA ALA A 98 -22.70 16.75 -4.22
C ALA A 98 -22.35 18.23 -4.34
N TRP A 99 -22.28 18.95 -3.21
CA TRP A 99 -21.90 20.35 -3.17
C TRP A 99 -20.46 20.56 -3.62
N MET A 100 -19.53 19.70 -3.14
CA MET A 100 -18.14 19.75 -3.55
C MET A 100 -17.94 19.42 -5.03
N LEU A 101 -18.82 18.65 -5.67
CA LEU A 101 -18.75 18.36 -7.10
C LEU A 101 -19.34 19.49 -7.97
N ALA A 102 -20.44 20.09 -7.52
CA ALA A 102 -21.25 21.03 -8.31
C ALA A 102 -20.51 22.35 -8.59
N ASP A 103 -20.29 22.64 -9.88
CA ASP A 103 -19.62 23.84 -10.38
C ASP A 103 -18.19 24.07 -9.81
N ASN A 104 -17.56 23.01 -9.29
CA ASN A 104 -16.25 23.07 -8.66
C ASN A 104 -15.12 22.53 -9.58
N GLY A 105 -15.27 22.74 -10.89
CA GLY A 105 -14.25 22.47 -11.90
C GLY A 105 -14.62 21.37 -12.90
N GLN A 106 -15.03 20.19 -12.44
CA GLN A 106 -15.22 19.02 -13.31
C GLN A 106 -16.68 18.79 -13.74
N TYR A 107 -17.62 19.04 -12.84
CA TYR A 107 -19.04 18.82 -13.07
C TYR A 107 -19.80 20.11 -12.87
N THR A 108 -20.77 20.36 -13.75
CA THR A 108 -21.73 21.43 -13.56
C THR A 108 -22.80 21.04 -12.57
N THR A 109 -23.43 22.02 -11.92
CA THR A 109 -24.59 21.77 -11.04
C THR A 109 -25.68 20.95 -11.74
N ASP A 110 -25.95 21.23 -13.02
CA ASP A 110 -26.91 20.47 -13.82
C ASP A 110 -26.47 19.00 -13.99
N GLU A 111 -25.19 18.73 -14.21
CA GLU A 111 -24.68 17.36 -14.33
C GLU A 111 -24.79 16.58 -13.03
N VAL A 112 -24.45 17.19 -11.89
CA VAL A 112 -24.59 16.57 -10.56
C VAL A 112 -26.07 16.28 -10.26
N ALA A 113 -26.99 17.15 -10.65
CA ALA A 113 -28.43 16.90 -10.51
C ALA A 113 -28.92 15.67 -11.29
N HIS A 114 -28.21 15.29 -12.37
CA HIS A 114 -28.52 14.12 -13.18
C HIS A 114 -27.80 12.84 -12.70
N MET A 115 -26.91 12.93 -11.71
CA MET A 115 -26.26 11.78 -11.09
C MET A 115 -27.14 11.14 -10.04
N SER A 116 -27.03 9.82 -9.92
CA SER A 116 -27.53 9.04 -8.80
C SER A 116 -26.63 9.18 -7.56
N PRO A 117 -27.13 8.87 -6.35
CA PRO A 117 -26.31 8.88 -5.13
C PRO A 117 -24.98 8.11 -5.27
N ALA A 118 -25.01 6.92 -5.88
CA ALA A 118 -23.83 6.10 -6.07
C ALA A 118 -22.82 6.73 -7.07
N GLU A 119 -23.32 7.45 -8.08
CA GLU A 119 -22.46 8.18 -9.03
C GLU A 119 -21.82 9.40 -8.37
N ILE A 120 -22.52 10.09 -7.47
CA ILE A 120 -21.97 11.19 -6.67
C ILE A 120 -20.87 10.68 -5.75
N GLU A 121 -21.13 9.60 -5.00
CA GLU A 121 -20.12 8.96 -4.16
C GLU A 121 -18.90 8.54 -4.97
N HIS A 122 -19.12 7.84 -6.09
CA HIS A 122 -18.04 7.39 -6.95
C HIS A 122 -17.24 8.54 -7.57
N ALA A 123 -17.91 9.60 -8.03
CA ALA A 123 -17.25 10.76 -8.62
C ALA A 123 -16.42 11.53 -7.58
N TYR A 124 -16.91 11.63 -6.35
CA TYR A 124 -16.20 12.28 -5.25
C TYR A 124 -15.01 11.44 -4.76
N ASP A 125 -15.20 10.14 -4.56
CA ASP A 125 -14.18 9.22 -4.03
C ASP A 125 -13.17 8.78 -5.11
N ALA A 126 -13.38 9.13 -6.38
CA ALA A 126 -12.44 8.86 -7.44
C ALA A 126 -11.15 9.67 -7.26
N GLY A 127 -9.99 8.99 -7.28
CA GLY A 127 -8.66 9.63 -7.17
C GLY A 127 -8.28 10.61 -8.30
N GLY A 128 -9.22 10.98 -9.17
CA GLY A 128 -9.07 12.01 -10.20
C GLY A 128 -9.95 13.25 -9.99
N PHE A 129 -10.73 13.33 -8.90
CA PHE A 129 -11.47 14.54 -8.56
C PHE A 129 -10.50 15.62 -8.05
N HIS A 130 -10.46 16.76 -8.75
CA HIS A 130 -9.59 17.88 -8.43
C HIS A 130 -10.43 19.16 -8.31
N PRO A 131 -10.91 19.49 -7.10
CA PRO A 131 -11.72 20.67 -6.88
C PRO A 131 -10.95 21.97 -7.18
N ALA A 132 -11.62 22.93 -7.82
CA ALA A 132 -10.99 24.18 -8.24
C ALA A 132 -11.17 25.34 -7.24
N TYR A 133 -12.31 25.39 -6.55
CA TYR A 133 -12.76 26.53 -5.75
C TYR A 133 -13.04 26.16 -4.29
N VAL A 134 -13.64 24.99 -4.07
CA VAL A 134 -13.98 24.48 -2.73
C VAL A 134 -13.12 23.26 -2.43
N PHE A 135 -12.19 23.36 -1.46
CA PHE A 135 -11.25 22.28 -1.16
C PHE A 135 -10.75 22.34 0.27
N TYR A 136 -10.34 21.18 0.79
CA TYR A 136 -9.61 21.07 2.05
C TYR A 136 -8.18 21.56 1.89
N THR A 137 -7.71 22.32 2.87
CA THR A 137 -6.32 22.75 3.02
C THR A 137 -5.98 22.81 4.50
N GLU A 138 -4.72 23.07 4.83
CA GLU A 138 -4.29 23.21 6.22
C GLU A 138 -3.61 24.56 6.38
N LYS A 139 -4.01 25.32 7.41
CA LYS A 139 -3.31 26.55 7.80
C LYS A 139 -2.15 26.18 8.72
N TYR A 140 -0.95 26.60 8.34
CA TYR A 140 0.24 26.52 9.17
C TYR A 140 0.51 27.89 9.82
N GLU A 141 1.32 27.91 10.88
CA GLU A 141 1.72 29.14 11.56
C GLU A 141 2.34 30.12 10.54
N ASP A 142 1.83 31.36 10.51
CA ASP A 142 2.09 32.35 9.46
C ASP A 142 3.59 32.52 9.11
N ASP A 143 3.88 32.35 7.82
CA ASP A 143 4.85 33.08 6.98
C ASP A 143 6.12 33.67 7.64
N ASP A 144 7.22 32.92 7.59
CA ASP A 144 8.58 33.50 7.58
C ASP A 144 9.60 32.71 6.73
N TYR A 145 9.18 31.66 5.99
CA TYR A 145 10.06 30.90 5.10
C TYR A 145 9.40 30.66 3.74
N ASP A 146 10.04 31.15 2.67
CA ASP A 146 9.62 30.90 1.28
C ASP A 146 9.71 29.39 1.00
N LEU A 147 8.56 28.75 0.74
CA LEU A 147 8.44 27.31 0.48
C LEU A 147 9.13 26.89 -0.83
N ASP A 148 9.47 27.85 -1.69
CA ASP A 148 10.22 27.65 -2.92
C ASP A 148 11.72 27.95 -2.74
N GLU A 149 12.16 28.59 -1.64
CA GLU A 149 13.57 28.76 -1.31
C GLU A 149 14.17 27.52 -0.61
N PRO A 150 15.46 27.21 -0.84
CA PRO A 150 16.14 26.15 -0.11
C PRO A 150 16.15 26.38 1.40
N ILE A 151 15.94 25.32 2.18
CA ILE A 151 15.92 25.39 3.66
C ILE A 151 17.27 25.85 4.25
N GLY A 152 18.36 25.70 3.49
CA GLY A 152 19.70 26.12 3.87
C GLY A 152 20.37 25.23 4.93
N ALA A 153 21.69 25.39 5.05
CA ALA A 153 22.52 24.52 5.89
C ALA A 153 22.14 24.57 7.38
N THR A 154 21.77 25.74 7.89
CA THR A 154 21.40 25.91 9.30
C THR A 154 20.16 25.10 9.70
N VAL A 155 19.16 25.01 8.81
CA VAL A 155 17.96 24.22 9.08
C VAL A 155 18.27 22.74 8.90
N ALA A 156 18.96 22.36 7.81
CA ALA A 156 19.37 20.98 7.58
C ALA A 156 20.21 20.40 8.75
N ASP A 157 21.16 21.17 9.30
CA ASP A 157 21.95 20.77 10.47
C ASP A 157 21.10 20.59 11.73
N ARG A 158 20.07 21.43 11.91
CA ARG A 158 19.15 21.32 13.06
C ARG A 158 18.29 20.07 12.95
N VAL A 159 17.75 19.78 11.76
CA VAL A 159 16.99 18.57 11.47
C VAL A 159 17.85 17.34 11.75
N ARG A 160 19.08 17.31 11.22
CA ARG A 160 20.03 16.23 11.47
C ARG A 160 20.32 16.05 12.96
N HIS A 161 20.63 17.14 13.67
CA HIS A 161 20.94 17.05 15.11
C HIS A 161 19.75 16.55 15.93
N THR A 162 18.53 16.93 15.56
CA THR A 162 17.30 16.45 16.21
C THR A 162 17.11 14.96 15.94
N GLY A 163 17.31 14.53 14.68
CA GLY A 163 17.26 13.12 14.31
C GLY A 163 18.29 12.27 15.06
N GLU A 164 19.51 12.76 15.24
CA GLU A 164 20.55 12.12 16.05
C GLU A 164 20.14 11.99 17.53
N GLN A 165 19.45 12.98 18.08
CA GLN A 165 18.91 12.91 19.44
C GLN A 165 17.80 11.87 19.57
N LEU A 166 16.89 11.80 18.60
CA LEU A 166 15.83 10.79 18.56
C LEU A 166 16.39 9.38 18.45
N ALA A 167 17.34 9.16 17.54
CA ALA A 167 18.06 7.89 17.42
C ALA A 167 18.72 7.45 18.73
N GLY A 168 19.31 8.39 19.48
CA GLY A 168 19.88 8.13 20.80
C GLY A 168 18.85 7.81 21.91
N GLN A 169 17.55 8.08 21.67
CA GLN A 169 16.43 7.78 22.56
C GLN A 169 15.63 6.55 22.11
N SER A 170 16.01 5.96 20.97
CA SER A 170 15.29 4.85 20.38
C SER A 170 15.24 3.63 21.29
N ARG A 171 14.12 2.95 21.20
CA ARG A 171 13.78 1.75 21.95
C ARG A 171 13.49 0.59 21.00
N GLU A 172 13.57 -0.62 21.53
CA GLU A 172 13.18 -1.81 20.77
C GLU A 172 11.67 -1.85 20.59
N SER A 173 11.20 -2.52 19.53
CA SER A 173 9.77 -2.61 19.22
C SER A 173 8.92 -3.14 20.39
N MET A 174 9.48 -4.06 21.19
CA MET A 174 8.81 -4.69 22.33
C MET A 174 8.75 -3.82 23.59
N ASP A 175 9.40 -2.65 23.60
CA ASP A 175 9.31 -1.69 24.72
C ASP A 175 8.03 -0.82 24.65
N PHE A 176 7.24 -0.97 23.59
CA PHE A 176 5.97 -0.27 23.36
C PHE A 176 4.79 -1.20 23.57
N GLU A 177 3.62 -0.63 23.86
CA GLU A 177 2.39 -1.42 23.94
C GLU A 177 1.78 -1.63 22.54
N PRO A 178 1.12 -2.78 22.28
CA PRO A 178 0.45 -3.03 21.01
C PRO A 178 -0.53 -1.92 20.62
N GLY A 179 -0.29 -1.27 19.48
CA GLY A 179 -1.15 -0.22 18.94
C GLY A 179 -0.80 1.20 19.39
N GLU A 180 0.31 1.39 20.13
CA GLU A 180 0.90 2.71 20.29
C GLU A 180 1.40 3.25 18.94
N THR A 181 1.22 4.55 18.72
CA THR A 181 1.84 5.25 17.58
C THR A 181 3.31 5.46 17.90
N VAL A 182 4.17 4.92 17.03
CA VAL A 182 5.62 5.07 17.11
C VAL A 182 6.16 5.56 15.79
N HIS A 183 7.33 6.19 15.85
CA HIS A 183 8.06 6.69 14.69
C HIS A 183 9.38 5.96 14.56
N ALA A 184 9.74 5.63 13.33
CA ALA A 184 10.96 4.92 13.04
C ALA A 184 12.18 5.83 13.17
N THR A 185 13.28 5.23 13.56
CA THR A 185 14.63 5.78 13.54
C THR A 185 15.57 4.71 12.98
N PRO A 186 16.82 5.03 12.64
CA PRO A 186 17.81 4.00 12.27
C PRO A 186 18.05 2.96 13.38
N ASP A 187 17.89 3.35 14.65
CA ASP A 187 18.24 2.52 15.82
C ASP A 187 17.03 1.82 16.47
N GLY A 188 15.82 2.02 15.95
CA GLY A 188 14.59 1.44 16.50
C GLY A 188 13.43 2.41 16.41
N PHE A 189 12.72 2.63 17.51
CA PHE A 189 11.49 3.41 17.55
C PHE A 189 11.47 4.44 18.67
N VAL A 190 10.77 5.54 18.45
CA VAL A 190 10.40 6.53 19.48
C VAL A 190 8.88 6.65 19.52
N GLY A 191 8.31 6.98 20.67
CA GLY A 191 6.87 7.13 20.80
C GLY A 191 6.40 8.49 20.26
N GLU A 192 5.10 8.61 20.03
CA GLU A 192 4.45 9.85 19.59
C GLU A 192 4.85 11.07 20.45
N HIS A 193 4.93 10.91 21.77
CA HIS A 193 5.26 12.02 22.65
C HIS A 193 6.69 12.53 22.46
N GLU A 194 7.68 11.62 22.37
CA GLU A 194 9.07 12.02 22.11
C GLU A 194 9.23 12.63 20.73
N TRP A 195 8.50 12.11 19.74
CA TRP A 195 8.46 12.65 18.39
C TRP A 195 7.92 14.09 18.35
N GLU A 196 6.75 14.32 18.92
CA GLU A 196 6.13 15.63 18.98
C GLU A 196 6.98 16.62 19.79
N GLN A 197 7.62 16.17 20.88
CA GLN A 197 8.54 16.99 21.65
C GLN A 197 9.78 17.41 20.84
N ALA A 198 10.32 16.54 20.01
CA ALA A 198 11.52 16.81 19.22
C ALA A 198 11.26 17.79 18.06
N TRP A 199 10.07 17.68 17.45
CA TRP A 199 9.73 18.45 16.25
C TRP A 199 8.80 19.64 16.50
N GLY A 200 8.16 19.75 17.67
CA GLY A 200 7.12 20.75 17.95
C GLY A 200 7.57 22.21 17.83
N ASP A 201 8.83 22.50 18.12
CA ASP A 201 9.41 23.85 17.99
C ASP A 201 10.10 24.08 16.62
N GLN A 202 9.94 23.16 15.66
CA GLN A 202 10.57 23.22 14.34
C GLN A 202 9.56 23.49 13.23
N PRO A 203 10.00 23.99 12.06
CA PRO A 203 9.12 24.18 10.92
C PRO A 203 8.37 22.88 10.56
N ALA A 204 7.12 22.98 10.10
CA ALA A 204 6.29 21.81 9.80
C ALA A 204 6.96 20.79 8.87
N TYR A 205 7.75 21.26 7.90
CA TYR A 205 8.48 20.40 6.97
C TYR A 205 9.70 19.68 7.58
N ALA A 206 10.11 20.00 8.81
CA ALA A 206 11.29 19.43 9.46
C ALA A 206 11.16 17.91 9.66
N ARG A 207 9.96 17.42 9.98
CA ARG A 207 9.64 15.98 10.08
C ARG A 207 9.87 15.29 8.74
N ALA A 208 9.25 15.81 7.68
CA ALA A 208 9.42 15.31 6.32
C ALA A 208 10.89 15.39 5.86
N ALA A 209 11.62 16.44 6.27
CA ALA A 209 13.05 16.57 5.97
C ALA A 209 13.87 15.46 6.64
N TYR A 210 13.58 15.15 7.91
CA TYR A 210 14.23 14.06 8.63
C TYR A 210 13.96 12.71 7.97
N GLU A 211 12.68 12.36 7.78
CA GLU A 211 12.30 11.07 7.19
C GLU A 211 12.90 10.89 5.80
N LEU A 212 12.83 11.93 4.94
CA LEU A 212 13.41 11.92 3.61
C LEU A 212 14.94 11.74 3.67
N SER A 213 15.62 12.41 4.61
CA SER A 213 17.07 12.26 4.79
C SER A 213 17.47 10.87 5.29
N CYS A 214 16.62 10.20 6.07
CA CYS A 214 16.87 8.83 6.49
C CYS A 214 16.63 7.83 5.35
N ARG A 215 15.59 8.03 4.54
CA ARG A 215 15.33 7.17 3.37
C ARG A 215 16.35 7.39 2.26
N HIS A 216 16.90 8.59 2.10
CA HIS A 216 17.81 8.95 1.02
C HIS A 216 18.97 9.84 1.54
N PRO A 217 19.92 9.25 2.28
CA PRO A 217 20.99 10.00 2.93
C PRO A 217 21.96 10.69 1.95
N GLY A 218 21.91 10.34 0.66
CA GLY A 218 22.63 11.03 -0.40
C GLY A 218 22.06 12.39 -0.80
N LEU A 219 20.89 12.77 -0.29
CA LEU A 219 20.29 14.06 -0.61
C LEU A 219 20.94 15.21 0.15
N HIS A 220 21.36 16.24 -0.60
CA HIS A 220 21.78 17.52 -0.04
C HIS A 220 20.56 18.33 0.42
N MET A 221 20.05 18.00 1.60
CA MET A 221 18.83 18.57 2.19
C MET A 221 18.85 20.11 2.23
N GLU A 222 20.01 20.71 2.46
CA GLU A 222 20.20 22.17 2.51
C GLU A 222 19.86 22.89 1.19
N ASN A 223 19.86 22.17 0.07
CA ASN A 223 19.56 22.71 -1.26
C ASN A 223 18.11 22.46 -1.69
N LEU A 224 17.30 21.80 -0.86
CA LEU A 224 15.91 21.49 -1.15
C LEU A 224 15.00 22.53 -0.54
N SER A 225 13.95 22.91 -1.26
CA SER A 225 12.88 23.74 -0.69
C SER A 225 11.92 22.90 0.14
N PRO A 226 11.19 23.48 1.11
CA PRO A 226 10.15 22.79 1.86
C PRO A 226 9.15 22.03 0.96
N LYS A 227 8.72 22.66 -0.14
CA LYS A 227 7.81 22.04 -1.10
C LYS A 227 8.40 20.80 -1.75
N GLN A 228 9.67 20.84 -2.14
CA GLN A 228 10.37 19.68 -2.71
C GLN A 228 10.49 18.56 -1.69
N ILE A 229 10.83 18.89 -0.44
CA ILE A 229 10.95 17.94 0.66
C ILE A 229 9.62 17.22 0.88
N ILE A 230 8.52 17.96 1.10
CA ILE A 230 7.20 17.37 1.34
C ILE A 230 6.75 16.52 0.14
N THR A 231 6.93 17.03 -1.08
CA THR A 231 6.52 16.31 -2.30
C THR A 231 7.26 14.99 -2.45
N MET A 232 8.58 14.96 -2.22
CA MET A 232 9.39 13.74 -2.31
C MET A 232 9.12 12.79 -1.13
N ASN A 233 8.93 13.32 0.08
CA ASN A 233 8.63 12.49 1.26
C ASN A 233 7.33 11.71 1.08
N ASN A 234 6.34 12.33 0.45
CA ASN A 234 5.01 11.73 0.22
C ASN A 234 4.93 10.89 -1.05
N SER A 235 5.98 10.88 -1.89
CA SER A 235 5.96 10.18 -3.18
C SER A 235 7.35 9.75 -3.63
N GLU A 236 7.60 8.44 -3.58
CA GLU A 236 8.79 7.82 -4.16
C GLU A 236 8.96 8.17 -5.65
N GLN A 237 7.84 8.26 -6.39
CA GLN A 237 7.87 8.67 -7.79
C GLN A 237 8.38 10.11 -7.95
N ALA A 238 8.02 11.02 -7.04
CA ALA A 238 8.52 12.38 -7.06
C ALA A 238 10.02 12.45 -6.71
N TYR A 239 10.49 11.61 -5.76
CA TYR A 239 11.92 11.44 -5.49
C TYR A 239 12.66 10.94 -6.75
N GLU A 240 12.18 9.87 -7.38
CA GLU A 240 12.77 9.33 -8.61
C GLU A 240 12.80 10.39 -9.72
N GLN A 241 11.71 11.12 -9.94
CA GLN A 241 11.66 12.19 -10.92
C GLN A 241 12.65 13.32 -10.60
N TYR A 242 12.85 13.64 -9.32
CA TYR A 242 13.85 14.62 -8.91
C TYR A 242 15.27 14.15 -9.24
N VAL A 243 15.61 12.91 -8.87
CA VAL A 243 16.95 12.33 -9.10
C VAL A 243 17.25 12.18 -10.60
N TRP A 244 16.31 11.63 -11.37
CA TRP A 244 16.50 11.36 -12.81
C TRP A 244 16.23 12.57 -13.70
N GLY A 245 15.31 13.45 -13.31
CA GLY A 245 14.89 14.62 -14.10
C GLY A 245 15.82 15.83 -13.99
N THR A 246 16.62 15.94 -12.92
CA THR A 246 17.56 17.07 -12.73
C THR A 246 18.95 16.83 -13.34
N GLY A 247 19.20 15.63 -13.90
CA GLY A 247 20.52 15.27 -14.44
C GLY A 247 21.59 15.00 -13.37
N ARG A 248 21.21 14.87 -12.09
CA ARG A 248 22.08 14.44 -10.97
C ARG A 248 22.23 12.92 -10.92
N SER A 249 22.20 12.29 -12.08
CA SER A 249 21.58 10.99 -12.29
C SER A 249 22.35 9.77 -11.75
N ASN A 250 23.44 9.89 -11.00
CA ASN A 250 24.30 8.72 -10.73
C ASN A 250 24.94 8.63 -9.32
N GLU A 251 24.68 9.54 -8.37
CA GLU A 251 25.53 9.62 -7.15
C GLU A 251 24.79 9.93 -5.84
N THR A 252 23.48 9.70 -5.69
CA THR A 252 22.84 9.93 -4.37
C THR A 252 23.01 8.71 -3.46
N ASP A 253 22.50 7.55 -3.84
CA ASP A 253 22.52 6.37 -2.95
C ASP A 253 23.58 5.30 -3.33
N THR A 254 24.21 5.43 -4.50
CA THR A 254 25.12 4.41 -5.07
C THR A 254 26.54 4.44 -4.51
N ASP A 255 26.98 5.57 -3.96
CA ASP A 255 28.33 5.77 -3.41
C ASP A 255 28.34 5.90 -1.88
N LEU A 256 27.25 5.48 -1.22
CA LEU A 256 27.16 5.48 0.24
C LEU A 256 28.20 4.52 0.84
N ASP A 257 28.82 4.96 1.93
CA ASP A 257 29.63 4.06 2.74
C ASP A 257 28.76 2.97 3.39
N HIS A 258 29.42 1.94 3.91
CA HIS A 258 28.72 0.77 4.45
C HIS A 258 27.78 1.13 5.61
N ASP A 259 28.19 2.02 6.50
CA ASP A 259 27.44 2.35 7.71
C ASP A 259 26.24 3.24 7.36
N THR A 260 26.42 4.22 6.46
CA THR A 260 25.32 5.05 5.96
C THR A 260 24.26 4.21 5.24
N ARG A 261 24.69 3.26 4.38
CA ARG A 261 23.76 2.34 3.71
C ARG A 261 23.03 1.44 4.71
N LEU A 262 23.75 0.93 5.72
CA LEU A 262 23.16 0.11 6.77
C LEU A 262 22.08 0.88 7.55
N ASN A 263 22.35 2.13 7.94
CA ASN A 263 21.40 2.97 8.66
C ASN A 263 20.15 3.31 7.83
N MET A 264 20.33 3.56 6.53
CA MET A 264 19.22 3.76 5.59
C MET A 264 18.36 2.50 5.49
N ASP A 265 18.98 1.33 5.31
CA ASP A 265 18.27 0.04 5.20
C ASP A 265 17.53 -0.29 6.51
N MET A 266 18.16 -0.02 7.66
CA MET A 266 17.56 -0.17 9.00
C MET A 266 16.37 0.77 9.22
N TYR A 267 16.50 2.06 8.86
CA TYR A 267 15.39 3.01 8.97
C TYR A 267 14.19 2.56 8.13
N ARG A 268 14.40 2.18 6.86
CA ARG A 268 13.32 1.70 5.99
C ARG A 268 12.65 0.44 6.55
N GLN A 269 13.42 -0.45 7.17
CA GLN A 269 12.87 -1.63 7.84
C GLN A 269 12.04 -1.26 9.07
N ASN A 270 12.56 -0.39 9.94
CA ASN A 270 11.84 0.08 11.13
C ASN A 270 10.56 0.81 10.74
N GLU A 271 10.59 1.65 9.70
CA GLU A 271 9.42 2.35 9.18
C GLU A 271 8.27 1.40 8.80
N ARG A 272 8.58 0.32 8.06
CA ARG A 272 7.58 -0.71 7.74
C ARG A 272 7.04 -1.42 8.99
N ASN A 273 7.90 -1.60 9.99
CA ASN A 273 7.59 -2.28 11.23
C ASN A 273 6.87 -1.41 12.27
N ALA A 274 6.81 -0.09 12.09
CA ALA A 274 6.25 0.84 13.08
C ALA A 274 4.79 0.50 13.45
N GLN A 275 3.99 0.10 12.47
CA GLN A 275 2.60 -0.37 12.67
C GLN A 275 2.48 -1.65 13.53
N TYR A 276 3.57 -2.36 13.76
CA TYR A 276 3.63 -3.59 14.54
C TYR A 276 4.29 -3.40 15.91
N ALA A 277 4.53 -2.15 16.33
CA ALA A 277 5.09 -1.86 17.64
C ALA A 277 4.35 -2.58 18.78
N GLY A 278 5.11 -3.11 19.73
CA GLY A 278 4.63 -3.91 20.85
C GLY A 278 4.15 -5.33 20.50
N ARG A 279 4.26 -5.77 19.25
CA ARG A 279 3.79 -7.09 18.82
C ARG A 279 4.95 -8.00 18.44
N ASP A 280 4.93 -9.23 18.95
CA ASP A 280 5.76 -10.30 18.40
C ASP A 280 5.28 -10.76 17.00
N LEU A 281 6.14 -11.45 16.27
CA LEU A 281 5.87 -11.88 14.91
C LEU A 281 4.64 -12.80 14.81
N ASN A 282 4.39 -13.68 15.79
CA ASN A 282 3.20 -14.53 15.80
C ASN A 282 1.92 -13.67 15.86
N ASN A 283 1.89 -12.67 16.73
CA ASN A 283 0.77 -11.73 16.82
C ASN A 283 0.57 -10.95 15.52
N VAL A 284 1.66 -10.51 14.87
CA VAL A 284 1.59 -9.82 13.57
C VAL A 284 1.02 -10.74 12.50
N ILE A 285 1.52 -11.98 12.41
CA ILE A 285 1.04 -13.00 11.48
C ILE A 285 -0.47 -13.25 11.70
N CYS A 286 -0.90 -13.52 12.94
CA CYS A 286 -2.32 -13.72 13.26
C CYS A 286 -3.20 -12.50 12.96
N MET A 287 -2.71 -11.28 13.24
CA MET A 287 -3.43 -10.05 12.95
C MET A 287 -3.65 -9.88 11.45
N ARG A 288 -2.59 -10.08 10.66
CA ARG A 288 -2.65 -9.94 9.20
C ARG A 288 -3.50 -11.02 8.55
N GLU A 289 -3.46 -12.25 9.07
CA GLU A 289 -4.37 -13.32 8.65
C GLU A 289 -5.82 -12.98 8.92
N ALA A 290 -6.13 -12.45 10.10
CA ALA A 290 -7.50 -12.04 10.44
C ALA A 290 -8.01 -10.87 9.59
N ALA A 291 -7.12 -9.98 9.15
CA ALA A 291 -7.44 -8.87 8.26
C ALA A 291 -7.51 -9.27 6.77
N TYR A 292 -7.07 -10.47 6.41
CA TYR A 292 -7.01 -10.90 5.01
C TYR A 292 -8.41 -11.24 4.48
N THR A 293 -8.88 -10.46 3.49
CA THR A 293 -10.21 -10.61 2.90
C THR A 293 -10.23 -11.38 1.57
N GLY A 294 -9.08 -11.85 1.11
CA GLY A 294 -8.92 -12.61 -0.13
C GLY A 294 -7.86 -12.03 -1.08
N ASN A 295 -7.49 -12.80 -2.10
CA ASN A 295 -6.49 -12.37 -3.08
C ASN A 295 -7.15 -11.53 -4.17
N ASP A 296 -7.01 -10.21 -4.09
CA ASP A 296 -7.34 -9.26 -5.15
C ASP A 296 -6.29 -9.25 -6.29
N GLY A 297 -5.28 -10.11 -6.21
CA GLY A 297 -4.15 -10.20 -7.14
C GLY A 297 -2.89 -9.48 -6.64
N THR A 298 -2.94 -8.78 -5.49
CA THR A 298 -1.80 -8.04 -4.96
C THR A 298 -0.85 -8.90 -4.12
N LEU A 299 -1.36 -9.95 -3.45
CA LEU A 299 -0.58 -10.77 -2.52
C LEU A 299 0.66 -11.38 -3.19
N THR A 300 0.53 -11.93 -4.39
CA THR A 300 1.66 -12.52 -5.12
C THR A 300 2.77 -11.49 -5.39
N THR A 301 2.40 -10.24 -5.69
CA THR A 301 3.36 -9.15 -5.90
C THR A 301 4.02 -8.73 -4.59
N GLN A 302 3.24 -8.63 -3.51
CA GLN A 302 3.74 -8.30 -2.17
C GLN A 302 4.70 -9.36 -1.64
N VAL A 303 4.40 -10.65 -1.84
CA VAL A 303 5.29 -11.77 -1.46
C VAL A 303 6.60 -11.70 -2.23
N ARG A 304 6.56 -11.40 -3.53
CA ARG A 304 7.77 -11.19 -4.34
C ARG A 304 8.62 -10.06 -3.78
N GLN A 305 8.02 -8.90 -3.52
CA GLN A 305 8.73 -7.75 -2.98
C GLN A 305 9.31 -8.04 -1.59
N SER A 306 8.52 -8.67 -0.72
CA SER A 306 8.95 -9.07 0.63
C SER A 306 10.10 -10.07 0.60
N THR A 307 10.07 -11.03 -0.33
CA THR A 307 11.16 -12.00 -0.53
C THR A 307 12.46 -11.30 -0.92
N LEU A 308 12.40 -10.31 -1.82
CA LEU A 308 13.59 -9.54 -2.20
C LEU A 308 14.10 -8.68 -1.03
N ARG A 309 13.18 -8.04 -0.29
CA ARG A 309 13.53 -7.24 0.89
C ARG A 309 14.25 -8.05 1.95
N VAL A 310 13.77 -9.25 2.32
CA VAL A 310 14.44 -10.07 3.35
C VAL A 310 15.80 -10.61 2.90
N LEU A 311 16.03 -10.74 1.59
CA LEU A 311 17.34 -11.16 1.08
C LEU A 311 18.39 -10.04 1.17
N ASP A 312 17.95 -8.79 1.06
CA ASP A 312 18.79 -7.59 1.13
C ASP A 312 18.73 -6.89 2.50
N SER A 313 17.92 -7.41 3.43
CA SER A 313 17.65 -6.79 4.74
C SER A 313 18.86 -6.87 5.68
N PRO A 314 19.12 -5.80 6.47
CA PRO A 314 20.19 -5.78 7.47
C PRO A 314 19.90 -6.70 8.66
N ASP A 315 18.63 -6.87 9.02
CA ASP A 315 18.15 -7.87 9.99
C ASP A 315 16.94 -8.60 9.41
N PRO A 316 17.17 -9.70 8.64
CA PRO A 316 16.09 -10.42 7.98
C PRO A 316 15.15 -11.13 8.96
N THR A 317 15.57 -11.33 10.22
CA THR A 317 14.73 -11.91 11.27
C THR A 317 13.87 -10.88 12.00
N GLY A 318 14.24 -9.60 11.92
CA GLY A 318 13.50 -8.48 12.47
C GLY A 318 12.54 -7.80 11.48
N ASP A 319 12.54 -8.13 10.19
CA ASP A 319 11.61 -7.53 9.19
C ASP A 319 10.22 -8.17 9.29
N MET A 320 9.49 -7.83 10.35
CA MET A 320 8.16 -8.39 10.66
C MET A 320 7.17 -8.19 9.53
N ASP A 321 7.22 -7.06 8.82
CA ASP A 321 6.36 -6.80 7.65
C ASP A 321 6.59 -7.83 6.54
N SER A 322 7.85 -8.06 6.17
CA SER A 322 8.18 -8.99 5.09
C SER A 322 7.96 -10.44 5.51
N LEU A 323 8.34 -10.80 6.75
CA LEU A 323 8.14 -12.15 7.31
C LEU A 323 6.66 -12.51 7.37
N SER A 324 5.81 -11.61 7.87
CA SER A 324 4.37 -11.86 7.94
C SER A 324 3.70 -11.84 6.57
N THR A 325 4.22 -11.10 5.58
CA THR A 325 3.75 -11.16 4.18
C THR A 325 4.07 -12.52 3.57
N ILE A 326 5.28 -13.04 3.81
CA ILE A 326 5.67 -14.38 3.34
C ILE A 326 4.79 -15.44 4.01
N ALA A 327 4.52 -15.33 5.32
CA ALA A 327 3.63 -16.24 6.03
C ALA A 327 2.21 -16.25 5.44
N LEU A 328 1.63 -15.06 5.17
CA LEU A 328 0.36 -14.92 4.46
C LEU A 328 0.39 -15.59 3.08
N GLY A 329 1.45 -15.38 2.31
CA GLY A 329 1.66 -16.00 1.00
C GLY A 329 1.67 -17.52 1.08
N LEU A 330 2.38 -18.09 2.06
CA LEU A 330 2.43 -19.53 2.29
C LEU A 330 1.03 -20.11 2.63
N ASN A 331 0.16 -19.32 3.25
CA ASN A 331 -1.18 -19.76 3.62
C ASN A 331 -2.22 -19.60 2.48
N HIS A 332 -2.21 -18.47 1.80
CA HIS A 332 -3.26 -18.09 0.84
C HIS A 332 -2.88 -18.22 -0.63
N ASP A 333 -1.58 -18.19 -0.95
CA ASP A 333 -1.06 -18.38 -2.30
C ASP A 333 0.16 -19.32 -2.32
N PRO A 334 0.00 -20.57 -1.84
CA PRO A 334 1.13 -21.45 -1.50
C PRO A 334 1.99 -21.82 -2.71
N ALA A 335 1.39 -22.08 -3.88
CA ALA A 335 2.12 -22.53 -5.05
C ALA A 335 3.02 -21.41 -5.61
N HIS A 336 2.47 -20.21 -5.84
CA HIS A 336 3.26 -19.08 -6.34
C HIS A 336 4.28 -18.61 -5.30
N THR A 337 3.95 -18.66 -4.00
CA THR A 337 4.91 -18.33 -2.95
C THR A 337 6.10 -19.29 -2.95
N VAL A 338 5.86 -20.60 -3.11
CA VAL A 338 6.95 -21.59 -3.28
C VAL A 338 7.77 -21.31 -4.53
N GLU A 339 7.14 -21.04 -5.66
CA GLU A 339 7.85 -20.73 -6.91
C GLU A 339 8.73 -19.48 -6.77
N MET A 340 8.21 -18.44 -6.10
CA MET A 340 8.97 -17.21 -5.83
C MET A 340 10.19 -17.47 -4.94
N LEU A 341 10.00 -18.16 -3.81
CA LEU A 341 11.08 -18.46 -2.87
C LEU A 341 12.14 -19.37 -3.51
N THR A 342 11.71 -20.45 -4.16
CA THR A 342 12.61 -21.41 -4.81
C THR A 342 13.31 -20.84 -6.04
N GLY A 343 12.67 -19.91 -6.74
CA GLY A 343 13.30 -19.14 -7.82
C GLY A 343 14.50 -18.31 -7.34
N GLN A 344 14.45 -17.72 -6.13
CA GLN A 344 15.60 -16.98 -5.59
C GLN A 344 16.78 -17.88 -5.19
N MET A 345 16.53 -19.18 -5.01
CA MET A 345 17.52 -20.18 -4.63
C MET A 345 18.11 -20.92 -5.83
N ASN A 346 17.64 -20.65 -7.06
CA ASN A 346 18.01 -21.44 -8.22
C ASN A 346 18.36 -20.58 -9.43
N THR A 347 19.33 -21.06 -10.22
CA THR A 347 19.72 -20.44 -11.49
C THR A 347 18.90 -20.96 -12.68
N MET A 348 18.20 -22.08 -12.48
CA MET A 348 17.36 -22.71 -13.49
C MET A 348 15.92 -22.16 -13.40
N ALA A 349 15.47 -21.53 -14.48
CA ALA A 349 14.08 -21.10 -14.61
C ALA A 349 13.12 -22.30 -14.57
N ALA A 350 11.91 -22.06 -14.04
CA ALA A 350 10.85 -23.06 -14.12
C ALA A 350 10.55 -23.41 -15.59
N SER A 351 10.46 -24.70 -15.90
CA SER A 351 10.10 -25.15 -17.25
C SER A 351 8.59 -25.04 -17.45
N GLU A 352 8.16 -24.29 -18.47
CA GLU A 352 6.74 -24.13 -18.79
C GLU A 352 6.06 -25.49 -19.02
N GLY A 353 4.90 -25.71 -18.39
CA GLY A 353 4.10 -26.93 -18.54
C GLY A 353 4.57 -28.14 -17.72
N VAL A 354 5.61 -27.99 -16.89
CA VAL A 354 6.08 -29.01 -15.95
C VAL A 354 5.44 -28.77 -14.58
N GLY A 355 4.91 -29.83 -13.96
CA GLY A 355 4.29 -29.71 -12.62
C GLY A 355 5.31 -29.34 -11.53
N LEU A 356 4.86 -28.60 -10.51
CA LEU A 356 5.71 -28.05 -9.43
C LEU A 356 6.74 -29.06 -8.88
N GLN A 357 6.32 -30.29 -8.55
CA GLN A 357 7.22 -31.32 -8.03
C GLN A 357 8.42 -31.58 -8.94
N GLN A 358 8.18 -31.71 -10.24
CA GLN A 358 9.21 -32.06 -11.21
C GLN A 358 10.14 -30.87 -11.45
N THR A 359 9.61 -29.65 -11.43
CA THR A 359 10.41 -28.41 -11.45
C THR A 359 11.37 -28.37 -10.26
N LEU A 360 10.87 -28.63 -9.05
CA LEU A 360 11.69 -28.65 -7.83
C LEU A 360 12.77 -29.75 -7.86
N VAL A 361 12.45 -30.95 -8.35
CA VAL A 361 13.46 -32.02 -8.51
C VAL A 361 14.56 -31.62 -9.48
N GLN A 362 14.21 -31.00 -10.60
CA GLN A 362 15.18 -30.53 -11.59
C GLN A 362 16.05 -29.40 -11.04
N GLN A 363 15.46 -28.47 -10.28
CA GLN A 363 16.19 -27.38 -9.63
C GLN A 363 17.17 -27.91 -8.58
N LEU A 364 16.77 -28.86 -7.73
CA LEU A 364 17.69 -29.51 -6.77
C LEU A 364 18.83 -30.28 -7.45
N ALA A 365 18.59 -30.84 -8.64
CA ALA A 365 19.62 -31.50 -9.42
C ALA A 365 20.59 -30.53 -10.11
N ALA A 366 20.21 -29.25 -10.25
CA ALA A 366 21.09 -28.22 -10.78
C ALA A 366 22.17 -27.87 -9.75
N HIS A 367 23.34 -27.45 -10.23
CA HIS A 367 24.41 -26.96 -9.35
C HIS A 367 24.16 -25.48 -9.03
N PRO A 368 23.80 -25.12 -7.78
CA PRO A 368 23.56 -23.72 -7.43
C PRO A 368 24.88 -22.95 -7.43
N ASP A 369 24.85 -21.74 -7.99
CA ASP A 369 25.99 -20.83 -7.91
C ASP A 369 26.13 -20.23 -6.48
N ALA A 370 27.18 -19.44 -6.27
CA ALA A 370 27.45 -18.84 -4.97
C ALA A 370 26.33 -17.89 -4.50
N SER A 371 25.58 -17.26 -5.42
CA SER A 371 24.49 -16.35 -5.07
C SER A 371 23.25 -17.13 -4.64
N ALA A 372 22.88 -18.15 -5.42
CA ALA A 372 21.81 -19.09 -5.11
C ALA A 372 22.02 -19.76 -3.74
N GLN A 373 23.26 -20.18 -3.43
CA GLN A 373 23.59 -20.75 -2.11
C GLN A 373 23.47 -19.74 -0.96
N ARG A 374 23.85 -18.48 -1.18
CA ARG A 374 23.67 -17.42 -0.17
C ARG A 374 22.19 -17.16 0.09
N ASN A 375 21.41 -17.01 -0.97
CA ASN A 375 19.96 -16.80 -0.88
C ASN A 375 19.28 -17.97 -0.18
N ALA A 376 19.68 -19.21 -0.48
CA ALA A 376 19.14 -20.39 0.19
C ALA A 376 19.42 -20.40 1.71
N ARG A 377 20.62 -19.97 2.14
CA ARG A 377 20.94 -19.87 3.58
C ARG A 377 20.14 -18.77 4.28
N ALA A 378 19.99 -17.62 3.63
CA ALA A 378 19.17 -16.52 4.14
C ALA A 378 17.70 -16.95 4.26
N LEU A 379 17.14 -17.55 3.21
CA LEU A 379 15.76 -18.04 3.21
C LEU A 379 15.54 -19.18 4.19
N SER A 380 16.51 -20.07 4.41
CA SER A 380 16.41 -21.10 5.46
C SER A 380 16.23 -20.46 6.85
N THR A 381 17.00 -19.40 7.14
CA THR A 381 16.89 -18.65 8.39
C THR A 381 15.52 -17.97 8.54
N VAL A 382 15.09 -17.25 7.49
CA VAL A 382 13.78 -16.59 7.41
C VAL A 382 12.63 -17.58 7.61
N LEU A 383 12.66 -18.71 6.91
CA LEU A 383 11.61 -19.73 6.97
C LEU A 383 11.59 -20.47 8.30
N THR A 384 12.73 -20.58 8.99
CA THR A 384 12.77 -21.06 10.39
C THR A 384 12.02 -20.09 11.31
N CYS A 385 12.21 -18.78 11.10
CA CYS A 385 11.50 -17.75 11.88
C CYS A 385 9.99 -17.82 11.62
N VAL A 386 9.57 -17.91 10.35
CA VAL A 386 8.16 -18.07 9.98
C VAL A 386 7.57 -19.36 10.53
N GLU A 387 8.28 -20.50 10.40
CA GLU A 387 7.85 -21.80 10.94
C GLU A 387 7.57 -21.72 12.44
N SER A 388 8.45 -21.06 13.19
CA SER A 388 8.35 -20.94 14.65
C SER A 388 7.23 -20.00 15.13
N ASN A 389 6.73 -19.12 14.26
CA ASN A 389 5.73 -18.08 14.58
C ASN A 389 4.41 -18.23 13.82
N ALA A 390 4.25 -19.29 13.02
CA ALA A 390 3.03 -19.55 12.23
C ALA A 390 2.34 -20.86 12.64
N ASP A 391 2.63 -21.41 13.82
CA ASP A 391 2.14 -22.73 14.27
C ASP A 391 0.59 -22.82 14.28
N ASP A 392 -0.07 -21.71 14.64
CA ASP A 392 -1.54 -21.62 14.64
C ASP A 392 -2.15 -21.68 13.22
N MET A 393 -1.36 -21.44 12.17
CA MET A 393 -1.75 -21.52 10.76
C MET A 393 -1.31 -22.85 10.18
N GLN A 394 -1.96 -23.94 10.61
CA GLN A 394 -1.55 -25.34 10.36
C GLN A 394 -1.00 -25.62 8.95
N GLY A 395 -1.50 -24.97 7.89
CA GLY A 395 -0.98 -25.10 6.54
C GLY A 395 0.37 -24.40 6.26
N ALA A 396 0.54 -23.18 6.75
CA ALA A 396 1.68 -22.31 6.47
C ALA A 396 2.96 -22.76 7.20
N ALA A 397 2.86 -23.20 8.47
CA ALA A 397 4.01 -23.70 9.22
C ALA A 397 4.65 -24.93 8.54
N TRP A 398 3.84 -25.91 8.11
CA TRP A 398 4.34 -27.10 7.40
C TRP A 398 4.91 -26.76 6.03
N LEU A 399 4.31 -25.81 5.32
CA LEU A 399 4.85 -25.36 4.04
C LEU A 399 6.18 -24.64 4.24
N SER A 400 6.28 -23.77 5.24
CA SER A 400 7.53 -23.10 5.63
C SER A 400 8.62 -24.12 5.94
N ALA A 401 8.32 -25.12 6.78
CA ALA A 401 9.24 -26.21 7.11
C ALA A 401 9.71 -26.97 5.88
N SER A 402 8.80 -27.32 4.96
CA SER A 402 9.15 -27.99 3.70
C SER A 402 10.07 -27.15 2.81
N VAL A 403 9.79 -25.84 2.68
CA VAL A 403 10.61 -24.94 1.85
C VAL A 403 11.95 -24.65 2.52
N ARG A 404 12.01 -24.60 3.85
CA ARG A 404 13.26 -24.53 4.62
C ARG A 404 14.14 -25.74 4.33
N LEU A 405 13.60 -26.96 4.38
CA LEU A 405 14.36 -28.18 4.05
C LEU A 405 14.84 -28.19 2.60
N TYR A 406 14.08 -27.59 1.68
CA TYR A 406 14.52 -27.38 0.30
C TYR A 406 15.71 -26.40 0.25
N ALA A 407 15.60 -25.28 0.97
CA ALA A 407 16.67 -24.29 1.09
C ALA A 407 17.95 -24.88 1.70
N ASP A 408 17.82 -25.74 2.71
CA ASP A 408 18.93 -26.48 3.33
C ASP A 408 19.64 -27.38 2.31
N CYS A 409 18.87 -28.10 1.47
CA CYS A 409 19.45 -28.90 0.37
C CYS A 409 20.26 -28.04 -0.60
N VAL A 410 19.71 -26.90 -1.03
CA VAL A 410 20.38 -26.00 -1.99
C VAL A 410 21.60 -25.32 -1.37
N GLY A 411 21.48 -24.84 -0.13
CA GLY A 411 22.55 -24.13 0.58
C GLY A 411 23.68 -25.05 1.06
N GLY A 412 23.50 -26.37 0.96
CA GLY A 412 24.42 -27.38 1.46
C GLY A 412 24.50 -27.39 2.99
N VAL A 413 23.38 -27.15 3.66
CA VAL A 413 23.27 -27.04 5.12
C VAL A 413 22.62 -28.31 5.68
N GLY A 414 23.13 -28.80 6.82
CA GLY A 414 22.55 -29.92 7.55
C GLY A 414 22.93 -31.31 7.03
N ASP A 415 22.46 -32.34 7.74
CA ASP A 415 22.65 -33.74 7.38
C ASP A 415 21.59 -34.20 6.37
N ARG A 416 22.02 -34.70 5.20
CA ARG A 416 21.13 -35.20 4.16
C ARG A 416 20.19 -36.30 4.66
N ALA A 417 20.66 -37.18 5.56
CA ALA A 417 19.82 -38.26 6.07
C ALA A 417 18.71 -37.72 7.00
N GLU A 418 19.02 -36.70 7.79
CA GLU A 418 18.05 -35.96 8.59
C GLU A 418 17.05 -35.19 7.73
N THR A 419 17.51 -34.42 6.74
CA THR A 419 16.64 -33.67 5.82
C THR A 419 15.66 -34.60 5.10
N ARG A 420 16.15 -35.74 4.60
CA ARG A 420 15.32 -36.78 4.00
C ARG A 420 14.26 -37.32 4.96
N ARG A 421 14.64 -37.61 6.20
CA ARG A 421 13.74 -38.16 7.23
C ARG A 421 12.60 -37.19 7.54
N TRP A 422 12.90 -35.90 7.73
CA TRP A 422 11.89 -34.87 7.95
C TRP A 422 10.99 -34.66 6.73
N ALA A 423 11.56 -34.58 5.53
CA ALA A 423 10.78 -34.48 4.29
C ALA A 423 9.82 -35.68 4.12
N GLN A 424 10.27 -36.90 4.42
CA GLN A 424 9.42 -38.08 4.36
C GLN A 424 8.25 -38.02 5.36
N GLN A 425 8.48 -37.48 6.56
CA GLN A 425 7.41 -37.26 7.53
C GLN A 425 6.38 -36.29 6.98
N ILE A 426 6.82 -35.15 6.43
CA ILE A 426 5.91 -34.15 5.87
C ILE A 426 5.11 -34.69 4.68
N ALA A 427 5.76 -35.39 3.75
CA ALA A 427 5.13 -35.98 2.57
C ALA A 427 3.98 -36.96 2.90
N THR A 428 4.04 -37.60 4.08
CA THR A 428 3.08 -38.62 4.55
C THR A 428 2.05 -38.09 5.53
N MET A 429 2.11 -36.81 5.92
CA MET A 429 1.17 -36.25 6.88
C MET A 429 -0.29 -36.31 6.39
N PRO A 430 -1.21 -36.74 7.26
CA PRO A 430 -2.64 -36.71 6.97
C PRO A 430 -3.17 -35.28 7.08
N GLY A 431 -4.14 -34.92 6.24
CA GLY A 431 -4.78 -33.61 6.27
C GLY A 431 -5.24 -33.15 4.90
N GLY A 432 -5.92 -32.01 4.86
CA GLY A 432 -6.39 -31.34 3.65
C GLY A 432 -6.00 -29.86 3.65
N GLY A 433 -6.25 -29.18 2.53
CA GLY A 433 -5.90 -27.77 2.34
C GLY A 433 -4.75 -27.57 1.35
N GLN A 434 -4.79 -26.46 0.65
CA GLN A 434 -3.80 -26.13 -0.38
C GLN A 434 -2.37 -26.02 0.19
N PRO A 435 -2.12 -25.35 1.33
CA PRO A 435 -0.75 -25.24 1.85
C PRO A 435 -0.12 -26.58 2.21
N LEU A 436 -0.86 -27.48 2.88
CA LEU A 436 -0.36 -28.81 3.23
C LEU A 436 -0.12 -29.69 1.99
N ALA A 437 -1.00 -29.60 0.97
CA ALA A 437 -0.80 -30.30 -0.30
C ALA A 437 0.49 -29.83 -1.01
N THR A 438 0.74 -28.52 -1.02
CA THR A 438 1.97 -27.93 -1.55
C THR A 438 3.18 -28.35 -0.71
N ALA A 439 3.06 -28.38 0.62
CA ALA A 439 4.15 -28.78 1.52
C ALA A 439 4.58 -30.22 1.24
N ARG A 440 3.62 -31.11 1.03
CA ARG A 440 3.86 -32.51 0.62
C ARG A 440 4.51 -32.61 -0.75
N THR A 441 4.15 -31.73 -1.68
CA THR A 441 4.73 -31.68 -3.03
C THR A 441 6.21 -31.30 -2.96
N VAL A 442 6.55 -30.26 -2.21
CA VAL A 442 7.94 -29.82 -1.96
C VAL A 442 8.73 -30.93 -1.27
N ALA A 443 8.19 -31.49 -0.19
CA ALA A 443 8.85 -32.56 0.56
C ALA A 443 9.09 -33.83 -0.28
N SER A 444 8.13 -34.19 -1.14
CA SER A 444 8.29 -35.33 -2.04
C SER A 444 9.37 -35.09 -3.09
N ALA A 445 9.53 -33.85 -3.58
CA ALA A 445 10.63 -33.50 -4.48
C ALA A 445 12.01 -33.67 -3.81
N ILE A 446 12.14 -33.27 -2.54
CA ILE A 446 13.37 -33.45 -1.75
C ILE A 446 13.70 -34.94 -1.61
N VAL A 447 12.73 -35.77 -1.22
CA VAL A 447 12.93 -37.22 -1.08
C VAL A 447 13.38 -37.85 -2.39
N LEU A 448 12.71 -37.53 -3.51
CA LEU A 448 13.07 -38.04 -4.84
C LEU A 448 14.49 -37.65 -5.25
N HIS A 449 14.90 -36.41 -4.98
CA HIS A 449 16.25 -35.94 -5.27
C HIS A 449 17.31 -36.70 -4.46
N ILE A 450 17.11 -36.83 -3.14
CA ILE A 450 18.08 -37.50 -2.26
C ILE A 450 18.16 -38.99 -2.57
N ASP A 451 17.03 -39.66 -2.78
CA ASP A 451 16.99 -41.09 -3.14
C ASP A 451 17.65 -41.35 -4.51
N GLY A 452 17.44 -40.45 -5.48
CA GLY A 452 18.11 -40.51 -6.78
C GLY A 452 19.63 -40.36 -6.68
N ALA A 453 20.12 -39.50 -5.78
CA ALA A 453 21.56 -39.32 -5.54
C ALA A 453 22.19 -40.54 -4.84
N MET A 454 21.53 -41.11 -3.82
CA MET A 454 22.01 -42.30 -3.11
C MET A 454 22.03 -43.57 -3.98
N GLY A 455 21.20 -43.64 -5.02
CA GLY A 455 21.21 -44.76 -5.98
C GLY A 455 22.28 -44.66 -7.07
N ALA A 456 22.98 -43.52 -7.16
CA ALA A 456 24.03 -43.25 -8.15
C ALA A 456 25.47 -43.33 -7.57
N GLU A 457 25.59 -43.31 -6.23
CA GLU A 457 26.82 -43.64 -5.46
C GLU A 457 26.93 -45.16 -5.23
#